data_AF-A0A0C2MGQ0-F1
#
_entry.id   AF-A0A0C2MGQ0-F1
#
_cell.length_a   1.000
_cell.length_b   1.000
_cell.length_c   1.000
_cell.angle_alpha   90.00
_cell.angle_beta   90.00
_cell.angle_gamma   90.00
#
_symmetry.space_group_name_H-M   'P 1'
#
loop_
_entity.id
_entity.type
_entity.pdbx_description
1 polymer ?
#
loop_
_entity_poly.entity_id
_entity_poly.type
_entity_poly.pdbx_seq_one_letter_code
_entity_poly.pdbx_strand_id
1 'polypeptide(L)'
;MSDEAPDAETGDLVFVFAEKNHPDYVRQGDDLIREVDITLAEALGGMSRSILTLDKRSLHLHSDPGDVIADGSVRSINDEGMPRRRSPYERGLLIIKFNVKYPDPYWIDSASISKLVAMLPKPPRVSIPNDATEVKLEPYVINESRREHQESNYDDDEHFHPGRGAQCQAG
;
A
#
# COMPACT_ATOMS: atom_id res chain seq x y z
N MET A 1 61.10 -13.14 23.62
CA MET A 1 60.09 -13.55 24.62
C MET A 1 58.77 -13.49 23.88
N SER A 2 58.34 -14.66 23.43
CA SER A 2 57.09 -14.89 22.70
C SER A 2 56.03 -15.26 23.73
N ASP A 3 54.87 -14.63 23.67
CA ASP A 3 53.68 -15.07 24.37
C ASP A 3 52.57 -15.15 23.32
N GLU A 4 52.46 -16.31 22.68
CA GLU A 4 51.32 -16.68 21.85
C GLU A 4 50.76 -17.95 22.49
N ALA A 5 49.58 -17.82 23.11
CA ALA A 5 48.90 -18.92 23.75
C ALA A 5 48.31 -19.86 22.67
N PRO A 6 48.74 -21.14 22.57
CA PRO A 6 48.48 -21.97 21.40
C PRO A 6 47.12 -22.70 21.43
N ASP A 7 46.12 -22.20 22.17
CA ASP A 7 44.87 -22.94 22.41
C ASP A 7 43.60 -22.08 22.29
N ALA A 8 43.64 -21.00 21.50
CA ALA A 8 42.45 -20.19 21.21
C ALA A 8 41.61 -20.86 20.12
N GLU A 9 40.48 -21.47 20.49
CA GLU A 9 39.46 -21.91 19.53
C GLU A 9 39.00 -20.73 18.66
N THR A 10 39.05 -20.89 17.34
CA THR A 10 38.61 -19.86 16.39
C THR A 10 37.09 -19.79 16.41
N GLY A 11 36.53 -18.69 16.93
CA GLY A 11 35.08 -18.46 16.94
C GLY A 11 34.53 -18.17 15.55
N ASP A 12 33.27 -18.56 15.30
CA ASP A 12 32.59 -18.32 14.03
C ASP A 12 32.15 -16.85 13.90
N LEU A 13 32.54 -16.22 12.80
CA LEU A 13 32.06 -14.90 12.40
C LEU A 13 30.86 -15.06 11.47
N VAL A 14 29.65 -14.81 11.99
CA VAL A 14 28.40 -14.87 11.22
C VAL A 14 28.01 -13.45 10.78
N PHE A 15 28.02 -13.21 9.47
CA PHE A 15 27.48 -11.97 8.89
C PHE A 15 26.00 -12.14 8.59
N VAL A 16 25.17 -11.27 9.18
CA VAL A 16 23.75 -11.16 8.86
C VAL A 16 23.55 -9.93 7.98
N PHE A 17 23.05 -10.14 6.77
CA PHE A 17 22.71 -9.06 5.87
C PHE A 17 21.29 -8.57 6.18
N ALA A 18 21.15 -7.31 6.56
CA ALA A 18 19.88 -6.64 6.73
C ALA A 18 19.59 -5.73 5.53
N GLU A 19 18.37 -5.82 4.99
CA GLU A 19 17.92 -4.92 3.94
C GLU A 19 17.56 -3.56 4.54
N LYS A 20 18.02 -2.48 3.88
CA LYS A 20 17.65 -1.12 4.22
C LYS A 20 16.52 -0.65 3.31
N ASN A 21 15.50 -0.01 3.89
CA ASN A 21 14.43 0.61 3.13
C ASN A 21 14.98 1.59 2.08
N HIS A 22 14.50 1.46 0.85
CA HIS A 22 14.79 2.37 -0.25
C HIS A 22 13.55 3.25 -0.53
N PRO A 23 13.70 4.55 -0.83
CA PRO A 23 12.56 5.46 -1.02
C PRO A 23 11.62 5.03 -2.16
N ASP A 24 12.20 4.52 -3.25
CA ASP A 24 11.45 4.22 -4.48
C ASP A 24 11.14 2.74 -4.70
N TYR A 25 11.83 1.84 -3.98
CA TYR A 25 11.83 0.42 -4.31
C TYR A 25 11.62 -0.42 -3.06
N VAL A 26 10.75 -1.40 -3.16
CA VAL A 26 10.54 -2.43 -2.15
C VAL A 26 10.93 -3.77 -2.75
N ARG A 27 11.83 -4.50 -2.11
CA ARG A 27 12.21 -5.83 -2.57
C ARG A 27 11.18 -6.87 -2.12
N GLN A 28 10.81 -7.76 -3.03
CA GLN A 28 10.03 -8.96 -2.73
C GLN A 28 10.76 -10.18 -3.32
N GLY A 29 11.58 -10.84 -2.51
CA GLY A 29 12.40 -11.96 -2.99
C GLY A 29 13.43 -11.51 -4.03
N ASP A 30 13.31 -12.00 -5.25
CA ASP A 30 14.15 -11.58 -6.38
C ASP A 30 13.54 -10.44 -7.20
N ASP A 31 12.32 -10.00 -6.88
CA ASP A 31 11.60 -8.94 -7.59
C ASP A 31 11.71 -7.59 -6.86
N LEU A 32 11.49 -6.50 -7.60
CA LEU A 32 11.40 -5.15 -7.09
C LEU A 32 10.03 -4.55 -7.39
N ILE A 33 9.43 -3.87 -6.42
CA ILE A 33 8.18 -3.14 -6.59
C ILE A 33 8.49 -1.65 -6.54
N ARG A 34 7.95 -0.88 -7.49
CA ARG A 34 7.96 0.58 -7.51
C ARG A 34 6.54 1.11 -7.70
N GLU A 35 6.12 2.03 -6.86
CA GLU A 35 4.86 2.75 -7.07
C GLU A 35 5.08 3.95 -8.00
N VAL A 36 4.16 4.16 -8.93
CA VAL A 36 4.20 5.27 -9.89
C VAL A 36 2.85 5.97 -9.90
N ASP A 37 2.88 7.24 -9.49
CA ASP A 37 1.73 8.13 -9.57
C ASP A 37 1.55 8.65 -11.01
N ILE A 38 0.40 8.38 -11.62
CA ILE A 38 0.02 8.88 -12.95
C ILE A 38 -1.28 9.68 -12.88
N THR A 39 -1.48 10.60 -13.81
CA THR A 39 -2.73 11.35 -13.92
C THR A 39 -3.83 10.51 -14.58
N LEU A 40 -5.10 10.85 -14.35
CA LEU A 40 -6.21 10.24 -15.08
C LEU A 40 -6.07 10.38 -16.61
N ALA A 41 -5.48 11.48 -17.09
CA ALA A 41 -5.22 11.69 -18.52
C ALA A 41 -4.20 10.68 -19.07
N GLU A 42 -3.10 10.43 -18.35
CA GLU A 42 -2.11 9.41 -18.73
C GLU A 42 -2.68 7.99 -18.63
N ALA A 43 -3.51 7.73 -17.62
CA ALA A 43 -4.15 6.45 -17.41
C ALA A 43 -5.08 6.05 -18.57
N LEU A 44 -5.74 7.02 -19.22
CA LEU A 44 -6.66 6.79 -20.34
C LEU A 44 -6.00 7.02 -21.72
N GLY A 45 -5.16 8.04 -21.82
CA GLY A 45 -4.61 8.57 -23.06
C GLY A 45 -3.19 8.10 -23.38
N GLY A 46 -2.61 7.23 -22.56
CA GLY A 46 -1.25 6.76 -22.70
C GLY A 46 -0.26 7.56 -21.84
N MET A 47 0.76 6.88 -21.33
CA MET A 47 1.82 7.49 -20.52
C MET A 47 3.17 7.40 -21.21
N SER A 48 4.08 8.32 -20.87
CA SER A 48 5.47 8.31 -21.32
C SER A 48 6.33 8.96 -20.25
N ARG A 49 7.07 8.15 -19.48
CA ARG A 49 7.89 8.63 -18.35
C ARG A 49 9.16 7.80 -18.20
N SER A 50 10.19 8.39 -17.61
CA SER A 50 11.41 7.66 -17.26
C SER A 50 11.49 7.41 -15.77
N ILE A 51 11.98 6.22 -15.37
CA ILE A 51 12.33 5.89 -13.99
C ILE A 51 13.81 5.53 -13.89
N LEU A 52 14.41 5.79 -12.73
CA LEU A 52 15.81 5.43 -12.46
C LEU A 52 15.87 4.10 -11.72
N THR A 53 16.57 3.13 -12.26
CA THR A 53 16.83 1.82 -11.63
C THR A 53 17.90 1.91 -10.54
N LEU A 54 18.05 0.85 -9.74
CA LEU A 54 19.07 0.79 -8.68
C LEU A 54 20.52 0.89 -9.19
N ASP A 55 20.76 0.47 -10.44
CA ASP A 55 22.06 0.61 -11.13
C ASP A 55 22.21 1.92 -11.91
N LYS A 56 21.30 2.89 -11.68
CA LYS A 56 21.31 4.24 -12.25
C LYS A 56 21.09 4.31 -13.77
N ARG A 57 20.48 3.29 -14.37
CA ARG A 57 19.96 3.36 -15.74
C ARG A 57 18.57 4.00 -15.75
N SER A 58 18.23 4.64 -16.86
CA SER A 58 16.89 5.17 -17.10
C SER A 58 16.08 4.16 -17.91
N LEU A 59 14.94 3.72 -17.38
CA LEU A 59 13.96 2.94 -18.12
C LEU A 59 12.84 3.86 -18.59
N HIS A 60 12.55 3.83 -19.88
CA HIS A 60 11.41 4.55 -20.46
C HIS A 60 10.17 3.68 -20.39
N LEU A 61 9.24 4.06 -19.52
CA LEU A 61 7.93 3.46 -19.39
C LEU A 61 6.98 4.14 -20.38
N HIS A 62 6.32 3.36 -21.23
CA HIS A 62 5.29 3.87 -22.13
C HIS A 62 4.03 2.98 -22.10
N SER A 63 2.89 3.60 -22.40
CA SER A 63 1.66 2.90 -22.77
C SER A 63 0.99 3.63 -23.93
N ASP A 64 0.25 2.87 -24.74
CA ASP A 64 -0.42 3.42 -25.92
C ASP A 64 -1.72 4.14 -25.53
N PRO A 65 -2.14 5.17 -26.29
CA PRO A 65 -3.45 5.77 -26.09
C PRO A 65 -4.59 4.74 -26.18
N GLY A 66 -5.44 4.68 -25.17
CA GLY A 66 -6.52 3.69 -25.06
C GLY A 66 -6.14 2.38 -24.36
N ASP A 67 -4.85 2.12 -24.10
CA ASP A 67 -4.43 1.04 -23.20
C ASP A 67 -4.60 1.49 -21.74
N VAL A 68 -5.83 1.33 -21.24
CA VAL A 68 -6.25 1.86 -19.94
C VAL A 68 -5.44 1.24 -18.80
N ILE A 69 -4.80 2.09 -18.02
CA ILE A 69 -4.14 1.72 -16.76
C ILE A 69 -5.12 2.01 -15.62
N ALA A 70 -5.63 0.94 -14.99
CA ALA A 70 -6.53 1.08 -13.85
C ALA A 70 -5.78 1.49 -12.57
N ASP A 71 -6.46 2.18 -11.67
CA ASP A 71 -5.91 2.51 -10.36
C ASP A 71 -5.61 1.23 -9.55
N GLY A 72 -4.45 1.21 -8.90
CA GLY A 72 -3.94 0.05 -8.18
C GLY A 72 -3.48 -1.12 -9.05
N SER A 73 -3.57 -1.01 -10.39
CA SER A 73 -3.11 -2.07 -11.29
C SER A 73 -1.59 -2.21 -11.28
N VAL A 74 -1.11 -3.39 -11.68
CA VAL A 74 0.31 -3.72 -11.75
C VAL A 74 0.72 -4.11 -13.16
N ARG A 75 1.91 -3.69 -13.59
CA ARG A 75 2.58 -4.16 -14.81
C ARG A 75 4.00 -4.59 -14.47
N SER A 76 4.59 -5.50 -15.25
CA SER A 76 5.94 -6.01 -15.01
C SER A 76 6.88 -5.72 -16.17
N ILE A 77 8.15 -5.50 -15.82
CA ILE A 77 9.27 -5.41 -16.72
C ILE A 77 10.19 -6.58 -16.39
N ASN A 78 10.38 -7.47 -17.35
CA ASN A 78 11.24 -8.64 -17.17
C ASN A 78 12.70 -8.21 -17.00
N ASP A 79 13.46 -9.01 -16.24
CA ASP A 79 14.91 -8.87 -16.04
C ASP A 79 15.39 -7.56 -15.36
N GLU A 80 14.47 -6.78 -14.78
CA GLU A 80 14.79 -5.52 -14.08
C GLU A 80 14.68 -5.60 -12.55
N GLY A 81 14.45 -6.80 -11.98
CA GLY A 81 14.47 -7.07 -10.55
C GLY A 81 15.88 -7.24 -9.95
N MET A 82 16.02 -8.01 -8.88
CA MET A 82 17.31 -8.33 -8.25
C MET A 82 17.99 -9.54 -8.93
N PRO A 83 19.34 -9.60 -8.95
CA PRO A 83 20.06 -10.80 -9.40
C PRO A 83 19.70 -12.03 -8.57
N ARG A 84 19.46 -13.16 -9.23
CA ARG A 84 19.15 -14.41 -8.54
C ARG A 84 20.40 -15.01 -7.90
N ARG A 85 20.29 -15.48 -6.66
CA ARG A 85 21.44 -15.98 -5.87
C ARG A 85 22.27 -17.05 -6.57
N ARG A 86 21.62 -17.94 -7.34
CA ARG A 86 22.27 -19.08 -8.03
C ARG A 86 22.62 -18.79 -9.49
N SER A 87 22.03 -17.75 -10.08
CA SER A 87 22.20 -17.37 -11.48
C SER A 87 22.31 -15.84 -11.54
N PRO A 88 23.51 -15.26 -11.31
CA PRO A 88 23.65 -13.80 -11.20
C PRO A 88 23.36 -13.06 -12.52
N TYR A 89 23.35 -13.78 -13.64
CA TYR A 89 22.95 -13.26 -14.96
C TYR A 89 21.43 -13.24 -15.17
N GLU A 90 20.67 -13.95 -14.32
CA GLU A 90 19.21 -13.92 -14.30
C GLU A 90 18.74 -12.93 -13.24
N ARG A 91 17.72 -12.15 -13.57
CA ARG A 91 17.14 -11.15 -12.69
C ARG A 91 15.66 -11.42 -12.49
N GLY A 92 15.11 -10.98 -11.37
CA GLY A 92 13.66 -10.98 -11.17
C GLY A 92 12.95 -9.92 -12.01
N LEU A 93 11.71 -9.64 -11.66
CA LEU A 93 10.85 -8.65 -12.27
C LEU A 93 11.03 -7.29 -11.58
N LEU A 94 10.85 -6.22 -12.36
CA LEU A 94 10.44 -4.93 -11.83
C LEU A 94 8.94 -4.78 -12.02
N ILE A 95 8.20 -4.74 -10.91
CA ILE A 95 6.76 -4.61 -10.83
C ILE A 95 6.43 -3.13 -10.59
N ILE A 96 5.72 -2.53 -11.52
CA ILE A 96 5.22 -1.16 -11.42
C ILE A 96 3.78 -1.22 -10.93
N LYS A 97 3.51 -0.63 -9.76
CA LYS A 97 2.16 -0.45 -9.23
C LYS A 97 1.71 0.98 -9.51
N PHE A 98 0.60 1.13 -10.21
CA PHE A 98 0.09 2.43 -10.60
C PHE A 98 -0.88 2.99 -9.58
N ASN A 99 -0.76 4.28 -9.31
CA ASN A 99 -1.68 5.05 -8.49
C ASN A 99 -2.20 6.22 -9.32
N VAL A 100 -3.49 6.19 -9.65
CA VAL A 100 -4.11 7.18 -10.52
C VAL A 100 -4.56 8.36 -9.68
N LYS A 101 -3.95 9.53 -9.93
CA LYS A 101 -4.40 10.80 -9.36
C LYS A 101 -5.60 11.31 -10.14
N TYR A 102 -6.75 11.25 -9.47
CA TYR A 102 -7.97 11.89 -9.94
C TYR A 102 -7.91 13.40 -9.69
N PRO A 103 -8.52 14.20 -10.57
CA PRO A 103 -8.67 15.63 -10.33
C PRO A 103 -9.51 15.92 -9.08
N ASP A 104 -9.29 17.09 -8.47
CA ASP A 104 -10.06 17.55 -7.32
C ASP A 104 -11.56 17.73 -7.64
N PRO A 105 -12.44 17.69 -6.63
CA PRO A 105 -13.85 18.02 -6.83
C PRO A 105 -14.01 19.40 -7.50
N TYR A 106 -14.93 19.50 -8.46
CA TYR A 106 -15.24 20.75 -9.18
C TYR A 106 -14.07 21.38 -9.97
N TRP A 107 -13.04 20.60 -10.32
CA TRP A 107 -11.90 21.06 -11.13
C TRP A 107 -12.26 21.56 -12.54
N ILE A 108 -13.46 21.21 -13.03
CA ILE A 108 -13.95 21.53 -14.38
C ILE A 108 -15.41 21.96 -14.33
N ASP A 109 -15.82 22.83 -15.27
CA ASP A 109 -17.18 23.36 -15.34
C ASP A 109 -18.22 22.31 -15.81
N SER A 110 -19.50 22.59 -15.52
CA SER A 110 -20.62 21.69 -15.80
C SER A 110 -20.85 21.40 -17.29
N ALA A 111 -20.51 22.34 -18.19
CA ALA A 111 -20.68 22.12 -19.62
C ALA A 111 -19.58 21.20 -20.17
N SER A 112 -18.35 21.39 -19.72
CA SER A 112 -17.21 20.58 -20.14
C SER A 112 -17.24 19.17 -19.54
N ILE A 113 -17.64 19.00 -18.27
CA ILE A 113 -17.79 17.65 -17.69
C ILE A 113 -18.86 16.83 -18.43
N SER A 114 -19.93 17.47 -18.89
CA SER A 114 -20.99 16.80 -19.68
C SER A 114 -20.44 16.25 -21.00
N LYS A 115 -19.53 16.99 -21.66
CA LYS A 115 -18.86 16.52 -22.89
C LYS A 115 -17.93 15.34 -22.60
N LEU A 116 -17.18 15.38 -21.50
CA LEU A 116 -16.31 14.28 -21.09
C LEU A 116 -17.12 13.00 -20.82
N VAL A 117 -18.19 13.11 -20.03
CA VAL A 117 -19.06 11.97 -19.68
C VAL A 117 -19.69 11.35 -20.94
N ALA A 118 -20.02 12.16 -21.95
CA ALA A 118 -20.56 11.65 -23.21
C ALA A 118 -19.57 10.78 -24.01
N MET A 119 -18.27 10.89 -23.77
CA MET A 119 -17.23 10.06 -24.40
C MET A 119 -16.94 8.76 -23.66
N LEU A 120 -17.37 8.63 -22.40
CA LEU A 120 -17.12 7.47 -21.55
C LEU A 120 -18.19 6.37 -21.74
N PRO A 121 -17.89 5.11 -21.35
CA PRO A 121 -18.89 4.05 -21.31
C PRO A 121 -20.10 4.47 -20.46
N LYS A 122 -21.31 4.27 -21.02
CA LYS A 122 -22.54 4.73 -20.36
C LYS A 122 -22.76 3.95 -19.06
N PRO A 123 -23.17 4.62 -17.96
CA PRO A 123 -23.57 3.94 -16.74
C PRO A 123 -24.67 2.91 -17.01
N PRO A 124 -24.72 1.79 -16.26
CA PRO A 124 -25.80 0.83 -16.37
C PRO A 124 -27.13 1.51 -16.06
N ARG A 125 -28.19 1.09 -16.76
CA ARG A 125 -29.55 1.59 -16.47
C ARG A 125 -30.01 1.00 -15.14
N VAL A 126 -30.31 1.86 -14.17
CA VAL A 126 -30.84 1.47 -12.87
C VAL A 126 -32.26 2.03 -12.75
N SER A 127 -33.22 1.19 -12.39
CA SER A 127 -34.58 1.62 -12.05
C SER A 127 -34.63 2.06 -10.60
N ILE A 128 -34.93 3.34 -10.37
CA ILE A 128 -35.12 3.87 -9.02
C ILE A 128 -36.59 3.65 -8.63
N PRO A 129 -36.90 3.04 -7.47
CA PRO A 129 -38.27 2.91 -6.98
C PRO A 129 -38.97 4.26 -6.81
N ASN A 130 -40.29 4.30 -7.02
CA ASN A 130 -41.07 5.55 -6.96
C ASN A 130 -41.15 6.13 -5.54
N ASP A 131 -41.00 5.30 -4.51
CA ASP A 131 -41.00 5.67 -3.10
C ASP A 131 -39.60 5.98 -2.54
N ALA A 132 -38.58 6.00 -3.41
CA ALA A 132 -37.23 6.34 -3.02
C ALA A 132 -37.11 7.81 -2.64
N THR A 133 -36.49 8.08 -1.49
CA THR A 133 -36.11 9.43 -1.09
C THR A 133 -34.77 9.80 -1.72
N GLU A 134 -34.70 10.95 -2.39
CA GLU A 134 -33.45 11.47 -2.92
C GLU A 134 -32.54 11.93 -1.77
N VAL A 135 -31.33 11.40 -1.73
CA VAL A 135 -30.31 11.75 -0.73
C VAL A 135 -29.04 12.14 -1.46
N LYS A 136 -28.54 13.34 -1.18
CA LYS A 136 -27.24 13.79 -1.66
C LYS A 136 -26.13 13.20 -0.78
N LEU A 137 -25.14 12.57 -1.39
CA LEU A 137 -23.96 12.09 -0.69
C LEU A 137 -23.07 13.27 -0.28
N GLU A 138 -22.59 13.23 0.95
CA GLU A 138 -21.61 14.19 1.48
C GLU A 138 -20.33 13.44 1.87
N PRO A 139 -19.15 14.10 1.85
CA PRO A 139 -17.91 13.47 2.28
C PRO A 139 -18.01 12.94 3.72
N TYR A 140 -17.53 11.72 3.93
CA TYR A 140 -17.44 11.16 5.27
C TYR A 140 -16.27 11.80 6.04
N VAL A 141 -16.57 12.40 7.20
CA VAL A 141 -15.58 12.97 8.11
C VAL A 141 -15.55 12.12 9.38
N ILE A 142 -14.39 11.52 9.69
CA ILE A 142 -14.20 10.81 10.95
C ILE A 142 -14.09 11.85 12.07
N ASN A 143 -15.08 11.89 12.97
CA ASN A 143 -14.98 12.67 14.21
C ASN A 143 -14.19 11.85 15.23
N GLU A 144 -12.94 12.23 15.47
CA GLU A 144 -12.03 11.60 16.45
C GLU A 144 -12.59 11.64 17.89
N SER A 145 -13.45 12.60 18.20
CA SER A 145 -14.15 12.74 19.49
C SER A 145 -15.10 11.59 19.84
N ARG A 146 -15.49 10.73 18.89
CA ARG A 146 -16.27 9.51 19.18
C ARG A 146 -15.41 8.33 19.63
N ARG A 147 -14.09 8.33 19.37
CA ARG A 147 -13.20 7.23 19.75
C ARG A 147 -12.80 7.32 21.23
N GLU A 148 -12.61 8.53 21.75
CA GLU A 148 -12.21 8.75 23.15
C GLU A 148 -13.26 8.27 24.16
N HIS A 149 -14.55 8.28 23.80
CA HIS A 149 -15.62 7.77 24.66
C HIS A 149 -15.79 6.25 24.64
N GLN A 150 -15.11 5.53 23.75
CA GLN A 150 -15.26 4.07 23.63
C GLN A 150 -14.13 3.29 24.30
N GLU A 151 -12.95 3.89 24.48
CA GLU A 151 -11.83 3.26 25.19
C GLU A 151 -11.93 3.36 26.72
N SER A 152 -12.67 4.32 27.27
CA SER A 152 -12.83 4.48 28.73
C SER A 152 -13.85 3.54 29.38
N ASN A 153 -14.53 2.69 28.60
CA ASN A 153 -15.55 1.76 29.09
C ASN A 153 -15.04 0.32 29.33
N TYR A 154 -13.72 0.10 29.28
CA TYR A 154 -13.08 -1.20 29.53
C TYR A 154 -11.95 -1.08 30.56
N ASP A 155 -12.20 -0.46 31.71
CA ASP A 155 -11.21 -0.51 32.81
C ASP A 155 -11.83 -0.28 34.21
N ASP A 156 -12.98 -0.91 34.51
CA ASP A 156 -13.53 -0.91 35.88
C ASP A 156 -14.29 -2.20 36.23
N ASP A 157 -13.65 -3.36 36.10
CA ASP A 157 -14.20 -4.64 36.61
C ASP A 157 -13.08 -5.60 37.08
N GLU A 158 -12.18 -5.15 37.96
CA GLU A 158 -11.33 -6.05 38.77
C GLU A 158 -11.39 -5.74 40.28
N HIS A 159 -12.51 -6.08 40.91
CA HIS A 159 -12.58 -6.28 42.36
C HIS A 159 -13.01 -7.71 42.70
N PHE A 160 -12.03 -8.59 42.75
CA PHE A 160 -12.11 -9.96 43.26
C PHE A 160 -12.16 -9.96 44.80
N HIS A 161 -13.31 -10.29 45.39
CA HIS A 161 -13.41 -10.64 46.81
C HIS A 161 -13.66 -12.15 46.98
N PRO A 162 -12.67 -12.94 47.45
CA PRO A 162 -12.92 -14.32 47.84
C PRO A 162 -13.12 -14.43 49.35
N GLY A 163 -14.12 -15.23 49.77
CA GLY A 163 -14.09 -15.86 51.08
C GLY A 163 -15.40 -15.87 51.85
N ARG A 164 -16.24 -16.89 51.60
CA ARG A 164 -17.12 -17.45 52.63
C ARG A 164 -16.32 -18.44 53.47
N GLY A 165 -16.39 -18.31 54.80
CA GLY A 165 -15.92 -19.29 55.79
C GLY A 165 -16.86 -19.28 57.01
N ALA A 166 -17.10 -20.45 57.60
CA ALA A 166 -18.31 -20.81 58.33
C ALA A 166 -18.27 -20.65 59.89
N GLN A 167 -19.48 -20.73 60.48
CA GLN A 167 -19.90 -21.33 61.78
C GLN A 167 -19.43 -20.71 63.13
N CYS A 168 -20.40 -20.36 64.00
CA CYS A 168 -20.72 -21.00 65.29
C CYS A 168 -21.66 -20.13 66.18
N GLN A 169 -22.23 -20.76 67.19
CA GLN A 169 -23.49 -20.47 67.91
C GLN A 169 -23.28 -19.79 69.28
N ALA A 170 -24.36 -19.16 69.77
CA ALA A 170 -24.77 -18.92 71.18
C ALA A 170 -23.88 -18.07 72.13
N GLY A 171 -24.57 -17.16 72.84
CA GLY A 171 -24.07 -16.35 73.96
C GLY A 171 -24.91 -15.10 74.13
#